data_AF-A0A0X3PQ17-F1
#
_entry.id   AF-A0A0X3PQ17-F1
#
_cell.length_a   1.000
_cell.length_b   1.000
_cell.length_c   1.000
_cell.angle_alpha   90.00
_cell.angle_beta   90.00
_cell.angle_gamma   90.00
#
_symmetry.space_group_name_H-M   'P 1'
#
loop_
_entity.id
_entity.type
_entity.pdbx_description
1 polymer ?
#
loop_
_entity_poly.entity_id
_entity_poly.type
_entity_poly.pdbx_seq_one_letter_code
_entity_poly.pdbx_strand_id
1 'polypeptide(L)'
;MYAYWFYALVAFGCALTCLTSRGFRKWVWRTISGKCELQRILDGNREGCRRTLALERSLSSSKDPVLSSNLRNLSLDSYVDYAMQIKRIKAASNFADAFGLAVAQIRGYQSLCEECEHLRSTAFNASDERHLNILRGVRSHFSA
;
A
#
# COMPACT_ATOMS: atom_id res chain seq x y z
N MET A 1 -7.43 26.26 -43.94
CA MET A 1 -8.16 26.59 -42.69
C MET A 1 -8.37 25.38 -41.77
N TYR A 2 -8.63 24.17 -42.30
CA TYR A 2 -8.83 22.94 -41.49
C TYR A 2 -7.58 22.41 -40.75
N ALA A 3 -6.38 22.67 -41.26
CA ALA A 3 -5.14 22.21 -40.62
C ALA A 3 -4.92 22.87 -39.23
N TYR A 4 -5.23 24.15 -39.07
CA TYR A 4 -5.09 24.86 -37.79
C TYR A 4 -6.04 24.32 -36.71
N TRP A 5 -7.26 23.97 -37.08
CA TRP A 5 -8.22 23.33 -36.17
C TRP A 5 -7.78 21.92 -35.76
N PHE A 6 -7.19 21.17 -36.68
CA PHE A 6 -6.61 19.85 -36.38
C PHE A 6 -5.42 19.95 -35.42
N TYR A 7 -4.47 20.86 -35.66
CA TYR A 7 -3.36 21.09 -34.74
C TYR A 7 -3.82 21.62 -33.38
N ALA A 8 -4.84 22.48 -33.34
CA ALA A 8 -5.41 22.98 -32.09
C ALA A 8 -6.10 21.86 -31.29
N LEU A 9 -6.84 20.96 -31.94
CA LEU A 9 -7.48 19.79 -31.30
C LEU A 9 -6.44 18.78 -30.80
N VAL A 10 -5.40 18.48 -31.58
CA VAL A 10 -4.31 17.60 -31.18
C VAL A 10 -3.52 18.21 -30.02
N ALA A 11 -3.25 19.52 -30.06
CA ALA A 11 -2.58 20.23 -28.96
C ALA A 11 -3.43 20.27 -27.67
N PHE A 12 -4.74 20.52 -27.78
CA PHE A 12 -5.67 20.44 -26.65
C PHE A 12 -5.76 19.03 -26.08
N GLY A 13 -5.85 18.01 -26.93
CA GLY A 13 -5.83 16.61 -26.52
C GLY A 13 -4.54 16.23 -25.81
N CYS A 14 -3.39 16.66 -26.33
CA CYS A 14 -2.06 16.39 -25.75
C CYS A 14 -1.84 17.14 -24.41
N ALA A 15 -2.38 18.36 -24.29
CA ALA A 15 -2.39 19.10 -23.02
C ALA A 15 -3.28 18.41 -21.98
N LEU A 16 -4.44 17.89 -22.38
CA LEU A 16 -5.38 17.17 -21.51
C LEU A 16 -4.79 15.84 -21.02
N THR A 17 -4.07 15.11 -21.87
CA THR A 17 -3.37 13.87 -21.47
C THR A 17 -2.18 14.15 -20.55
N CYS A 18 -1.43 15.24 -20.77
CA CYS A 18 -0.36 15.67 -19.86
C CYS A 18 -0.87 16.02 -18.45
N LEU A 19 -2.02 16.71 -18.35
CA LEU A 19 -2.67 17.09 -17.09
C LEU A 19 -3.18 15.90 -16.28
N THR A 20 -3.57 14.81 -16.94
CA THR A 20 -4.04 13.58 -16.26
C THR A 20 -2.90 12.66 -15.82
N SER A 21 -1.68 12.89 -16.33
CA SER A 21 -0.52 12.05 -16.02
C SER A 21 -0.18 12.09 -14.52
N ARG A 22 -0.03 10.90 -13.92
CA ARG A 22 0.24 10.73 -12.48
C ARG A 22 1.55 11.41 -12.07
N GLY A 23 2.53 11.45 -12.97
CA GLY A 23 3.82 12.12 -12.79
C GLY A 23 3.66 13.63 -12.65
N PHE A 24 2.97 14.28 -13.60
CA PHE A 24 2.72 15.72 -13.56
C PHE A 24 1.93 16.12 -12.31
N ARG A 25 0.85 15.39 -12.00
CA ARG A 25 0.09 15.61 -10.75
C ARG A 25 0.99 15.51 -9.52
N LYS A 26 1.77 14.44 -9.38
CA LYS A 26 2.69 14.29 -8.23
C LYS A 26 3.69 15.45 -8.15
N TRP A 27 4.22 15.91 -9.28
CA TRP A 27 5.11 17.06 -9.35
C TRP A 27 4.41 18.35 -8.92
N VAL A 28 3.26 18.70 -9.52
CA VAL A 28 2.47 19.89 -9.18
C VAL A 28 2.18 19.94 -7.68
N TRP A 29 1.68 18.83 -7.13
CA TRP A 29 1.35 18.78 -5.72
C TRP A 29 2.57 18.89 -4.81
N ARG A 30 3.72 18.32 -5.20
CA ARG A 30 4.97 18.47 -4.43
C ARG A 30 5.51 19.89 -4.51
N THR A 31 5.36 20.57 -5.64
CA THR A 31 5.75 21.98 -5.81
C THR A 31 4.86 22.91 -4.96
N ILE A 32 3.54 22.68 -4.94
CA ILE A 32 2.59 23.53 -4.19
C ILE A 32 2.68 23.27 -2.67
N SER A 33 2.67 22.01 -2.25
CA SER A 33 2.55 21.67 -0.82
C SER A 33 3.90 21.43 -0.12
N GLY A 34 4.98 21.22 -0.88
CA GLY A 34 6.27 20.73 -0.37
C GLY A 34 6.24 19.27 0.13
N LYS A 35 5.07 18.65 0.24
CA LYS A 35 4.88 17.30 0.81
C LYS A 35 4.94 16.21 -0.26
N CYS A 36 5.50 15.05 0.08
CA CYS A 36 5.46 13.88 -0.78
C CYS A 36 4.05 13.25 -0.75
N GLU A 37 3.77 12.29 -1.65
CA GLU A 37 2.48 11.58 -1.69
C GLU A 37 2.18 10.85 -0.38
N LEU A 38 3.18 10.20 0.22
CA LEU A 38 3.02 9.47 1.49
C LEU A 38 2.66 10.42 2.64
N GLN A 39 3.33 11.58 2.73
CA GLN A 39 3.00 12.63 3.71
C GLN A 39 1.55 13.10 3.55
N ARG A 40 1.08 13.33 2.32
CA ARG A 40 -0.30 13.75 2.09
C ARG A 40 -1.33 12.67 2.45
N ILE A 41 -1.00 11.39 2.26
CA ILE A 41 -1.89 10.29 2.65
C ILE A 41 -2.00 10.22 4.17
N LEU A 42 -0.87 10.32 4.88
CA LEU A 42 -0.81 10.27 6.34
C LEU A 42 -1.49 11.48 6.99
N ASP A 43 -1.25 12.68 6.47
CA ASP A 43 -1.86 13.92 6.99
C ASP A 43 -3.35 14.03 6.65
N GLY A 44 -3.75 13.57 5.46
CA GLY A 44 -5.10 13.82 4.91
C GLY A 44 -6.17 12.79 5.26
N ASN A 45 -5.78 11.60 5.74
CA ASN A 45 -6.73 10.56 6.14
C ASN A 45 -6.71 10.36 7.64
N ARG A 46 -7.85 10.07 8.27
CA ARG A 46 -7.90 9.60 9.67
C ARG A 46 -7.17 8.25 9.79
N GLU A 47 -6.59 8.00 10.97
CA GLU A 47 -5.98 6.72 11.32
C GLU A 47 -6.92 5.54 11.05
N GLY A 48 -6.35 4.43 10.56
CA GLY A 48 -7.07 3.18 10.28
C GLY A 48 -6.97 2.70 8.84
N CYS A 49 -7.85 1.74 8.49
CA CYS A 49 -7.77 0.94 7.26
C CYS A 49 -7.66 1.77 5.97
N ARG A 50 -8.46 2.85 5.82
CA ARG A 50 -8.44 3.68 4.61
C ARG A 50 -7.07 4.31 4.35
N ARG A 51 -6.40 4.79 5.42
CA ARG A 51 -5.06 5.38 5.34
C ARG A 51 -4.04 4.31 4.95
N THR A 52 -4.07 3.17 5.62
CA THR A 52 -3.15 2.04 5.39
C THR A 52 -3.29 1.48 3.97
N LEU A 53 -4.51 1.31 3.46
CA LEU A 53 -4.76 0.85 2.09
C LEU A 53 -4.30 1.86 1.02
N ALA A 54 -4.52 3.15 1.25
CA ALA A 54 -4.01 4.19 0.35
C ALA A 54 -2.47 4.21 0.33
N LEU A 55 -1.84 4.00 1.48
CA LEU A 55 -0.40 3.91 1.62
C LEU A 55 0.16 2.69 0.88
N GLU A 56 -0.44 1.51 1.08
CA GLU A 56 -0.06 0.28 0.36
C GLU A 56 -0.10 0.48 -1.16
N ARG A 57 -1.22 0.99 -1.69
CA ARG A 57 -1.34 1.30 -3.13
C ARG A 57 -0.28 2.30 -3.62
N SER A 58 0.07 3.27 -2.79
CA SER A 58 1.11 4.25 -3.13
C SER A 58 2.51 3.63 -3.14
N LEU A 59 2.79 2.67 -2.25
CA LEU A 59 4.06 1.95 -2.18
C LEU A 59 4.18 0.96 -3.34
N SER A 60 3.15 0.16 -3.62
CA SER A 60 3.13 -0.79 -4.74
C SER A 60 3.26 -0.11 -6.11
N SER A 61 2.83 1.15 -6.23
CA SER A 61 2.98 1.95 -7.46
C SER A 61 4.23 2.84 -7.49
N SER A 62 5.13 2.68 -6.50
CA SER A 62 6.42 3.37 -6.49
C SER A 62 7.32 2.83 -7.61
N LYS A 63 8.02 3.73 -8.31
CA LYS A 63 9.04 3.35 -9.31
C LYS A 63 10.31 2.77 -8.67
N ASP A 64 10.47 3.00 -7.37
CA ASP A 64 11.61 2.53 -6.60
C ASP A 64 11.37 1.06 -6.19
N PRO A 65 12.25 0.13 -6.58
CA PRO A 65 12.05 -1.31 -6.33
C PRO A 65 12.11 -1.65 -4.85
N VAL A 66 12.92 -0.94 -4.06
CA VAL A 66 13.02 -1.20 -2.61
C VAL A 66 11.71 -0.83 -1.93
N LEU A 67 11.11 0.30 -2.30
CA LEU A 67 9.82 0.69 -1.75
C LEU A 67 8.66 -0.18 -2.23
N SER A 68 8.69 -0.69 -3.47
CA SER A 68 7.57 -1.46 -4.02
C SER A 68 7.61 -2.94 -3.65
N SER A 69 8.78 -3.58 -3.67
CA SER A 69 8.89 -5.04 -3.49
C SER A 69 9.54 -5.46 -2.17
N ASN A 70 10.40 -4.64 -1.57
CA ASN A 70 11.09 -5.00 -0.31
C ASN A 70 10.31 -4.61 0.95
N LEU A 71 9.00 -4.43 0.84
CA LEU A 71 8.15 -4.10 1.99
C LEU A 71 8.23 -5.17 3.09
N ARG A 72 8.50 -6.44 2.78
CA ARG A 72 8.60 -7.53 3.78
C ARG A 72 10.04 -7.95 4.13
N ASN A 73 10.99 -7.72 3.23
CA ASN A 73 12.34 -8.29 3.34
C ASN A 73 13.28 -7.46 4.23
N LEU A 74 13.04 -6.15 4.34
CA LEU A 74 13.83 -5.27 5.20
C LEU A 74 13.27 -5.24 6.62
N SER A 75 14.14 -5.02 7.62
CA SER A 75 13.70 -4.62 8.96
C SER A 75 12.82 -3.37 8.87
N LEU A 76 11.88 -3.22 9.80
CA LEU A 76 10.92 -2.12 9.77
C LEU A 76 11.65 -0.77 9.82
N ASP A 77 12.59 -0.62 10.74
CA ASP A 77 13.34 0.62 10.94
C ASP A 77 14.17 0.98 9.71
N SER A 78 14.90 0.02 9.13
CA SER A 78 15.69 0.28 7.92
C SER A 78 14.81 0.61 6.71
N TYR A 79 13.61 0.03 6.62
CA TYR A 79 12.65 0.36 5.56
C TYR A 79 12.10 1.79 5.72
N VAL A 80 11.76 2.18 6.96
CA VAL A 80 11.30 3.54 7.28
C VAL A 80 12.40 4.56 6.98
N ASP A 81 13.63 4.31 7.44
CA ASP A 81 14.77 5.19 7.19
C ASP A 81 15.06 5.34 5.69
N TYR A 82 15.05 4.22 4.96
CA TYR A 82 15.23 4.23 3.51
C TYR A 82 14.14 5.06 2.81
N ALA A 83 12.88 4.89 3.20
CA ALA A 83 11.75 5.65 2.64
C ALA A 83 11.88 7.15 2.92
N MET A 84 12.30 7.52 4.15
CA MET A 84 12.54 8.90 4.56
C MET A 84 13.62 9.56 3.71
N GLN A 85 14.74 8.86 3.50
CA GLN A 85 15.86 9.33 2.69
C GLN A 85 15.46 9.51 1.22
N ILE A 86 14.90 8.46 0.60
CA ILE A 86 14.64 8.47 -0.85
C ILE A 86 13.53 9.45 -1.23
N LYS A 87 12.54 9.64 -0.35
CA LYS A 87 11.45 10.61 -0.58
C LYS A 87 11.82 12.03 -0.13
N ARG A 88 13.03 12.24 0.39
CA ARG A 88 13.52 13.52 0.91
C ARG A 88 12.48 14.16 1.84
N ILE A 89 12.03 13.38 2.82
CA ILE A 89 11.06 13.82 3.82
C ILE A 89 11.86 14.53 4.92
N LYS A 90 11.62 15.83 5.10
CA LYS A 90 12.26 16.59 6.19
C LYS A 90 11.70 16.09 7.53
N ALA A 91 12.62 15.82 8.45
CA ALA A 91 12.42 15.22 9.77
C ALA A 91 11.16 15.71 10.49
N ALA A 92 10.08 14.95 10.33
CA ALA A 92 8.87 15.05 11.12
C ALA A 92 8.81 13.72 11.88
N SER A 93 9.18 13.72 13.16
CA SER A 93 9.25 12.49 13.98
C SER A 93 7.93 11.72 13.95
N ASN A 94 6.82 12.46 14.08
CA ASN A 94 5.46 11.93 13.96
C ASN A 94 5.17 11.21 12.63
N PHE A 95 5.80 11.60 11.52
CA PHE A 95 5.62 10.93 10.23
C PHE A 95 6.30 9.57 10.24
N ALA A 96 7.54 9.48 10.75
CA ALA A 96 8.28 8.22 10.78
C ALA A 96 7.54 7.16 11.61
N ASP A 97 7.04 7.55 12.79
CA ASP A 97 6.27 6.67 13.67
C ASP A 97 4.96 6.22 13.02
N ALA A 98 4.18 7.16 12.48
CA ALA A 98 2.91 6.86 11.85
C ALA A 98 3.08 6.04 10.56
N PHE A 99 4.15 6.28 9.81
CA PHE A 99 4.51 5.50 8.62
C PHE A 99 4.97 4.09 9.01
N GLY A 100 5.82 3.95 10.02
CA GLY A 100 6.27 2.67 10.55
C GLY A 100 5.11 1.81 11.03
N LEU A 101 4.17 2.40 11.79
CA LEU A 101 2.95 1.71 12.22
C LEU A 101 2.12 1.22 11.02
N ALA A 102 1.92 2.06 10.00
CA ALA A 102 1.16 1.69 8.83
C ALA A 102 1.87 0.57 8.01
N VAL A 103 3.20 0.61 7.89
CA VAL A 103 3.97 -0.45 7.23
C VAL A 103 3.86 -1.76 8.02
N ALA A 104 3.95 -1.71 9.36
CA ALA A 104 3.76 -2.89 10.21
C ALA A 104 2.36 -3.50 10.04
N GLN A 105 1.32 -2.67 9.96
CA GLN A 105 -0.06 -3.13 9.68
C GLN A 105 -0.18 -3.81 8.32
N ILE A 106 0.41 -3.24 7.26
CA ILE A 106 0.41 -3.85 5.92
C ILE A 106 1.09 -5.22 5.97
N ARG A 107 2.28 -5.32 6.58
CA ARG A 107 3.02 -6.59 6.72
C ARG A 107 2.20 -7.63 7.48
N GLY A 108 1.61 -7.24 8.61
CA GLY A 108 0.81 -8.14 9.44
C GLY A 108 -0.42 -8.66 8.72
N TYR A 109 -1.16 -7.78 8.04
CA TYR A 109 -2.31 -8.17 7.22
C TYR A 109 -1.93 -9.12 6.08
N GLN A 110 -0.85 -8.83 5.34
CA GLN A 110 -0.38 -9.69 4.26
C GLN A 110 0.00 -11.09 4.77
N SER A 111 0.71 -11.16 5.90
CA SER A 111 1.06 -12.43 6.54
C SER A 111 -0.17 -13.22 6.98
N LEU A 112 -1.18 -12.54 7.52
CA LEU A 112 -2.43 -13.19 7.93
C LEU A 112 -3.20 -13.74 6.72
N CYS A 113 -3.28 -12.99 5.62
CA CYS A 113 -3.91 -13.46 4.40
C CYS A 113 -3.22 -14.71 3.84
N GLU A 114 -1.88 -14.76 3.88
CA GLU A 114 -1.12 -15.93 3.47
C GLU A 114 -1.42 -17.15 4.34
N GLU A 115 -1.47 -16.96 5.66
CA GLU A 115 -1.81 -18.05 6.59
C GLU A 115 -3.25 -18.56 6.38
N CYS A 116 -4.21 -17.64 6.20
CA CYS A 116 -5.58 -18.01 5.88
C CYS A 116 -5.66 -18.80 4.57
N GLU A 117 -4.90 -18.41 3.55
CA GLU A 117 -4.87 -19.10 2.26
C GLU A 117 -4.18 -20.46 2.35
N HIS A 118 -3.13 -20.57 3.17
CA HIS A 118 -2.48 -21.83 3.50
C HIS A 118 -3.45 -22.79 4.18
N LEU A 119 -4.17 -22.34 5.20
CA LEU A 119 -5.19 -23.14 5.88
C LEU A 119 -6.35 -23.51 4.94
N ARG A 120 -6.80 -22.57 4.10
CA ARG A 120 -7.88 -22.81 3.11
C ARG A 120 -7.51 -23.87 2.08
N SER A 121 -6.23 -23.97 1.72
CA SER A 121 -5.71 -24.94 0.76
C SER A 121 -5.31 -26.27 1.39
N THR A 122 -5.22 -26.35 2.72
CA THR A 122 -4.88 -27.57 3.45
C THR A 122 -6.08 -28.51 3.49
N ALA A 123 -5.96 -29.68 2.86
CA ALA A 123 -7.00 -30.70 2.90
C ALA A 123 -7.10 -31.32 4.30
N PHE A 124 -8.32 -31.71 4.68
CA PHE A 124 -8.54 -32.46 5.90
C PHE A 124 -7.76 -33.79 5.87
N ASN A 125 -7.18 -34.15 7.02
CA ASN A 125 -6.38 -35.36 7.19
C ASN A 125 -6.83 -36.08 8.47
N ALA A 126 -7.45 -37.25 8.31
CA ALA A 126 -7.95 -38.06 9.43
C ALA A 126 -6.82 -38.67 10.28
N SER A 127 -5.59 -38.73 9.77
CA SER A 127 -4.42 -39.19 10.52
C SER A 127 -3.77 -38.08 11.35
N ASP A 128 -4.14 -36.81 11.13
CA ASP A 128 -3.68 -35.69 11.95
C ASP A 128 -4.64 -35.47 13.14
N GLU A 129 -4.13 -35.69 14.34
CA GLU A 129 -4.90 -35.56 15.57
C GLU A 129 -5.42 -34.14 15.82
N ARG A 130 -4.74 -33.10 15.29
CA ARG A 130 -5.19 -31.70 15.40
C ARG A 130 -6.48 -31.49 14.63
N HIS A 131 -6.55 -32.01 13.41
CA HIS A 131 -7.75 -31.92 12.57
C HIS A 131 -8.93 -32.66 13.21
N LEU A 132 -8.67 -33.84 13.80
CA LEU A 132 -9.69 -34.60 14.54
C LEU A 132 -10.19 -33.85 15.77
N ASN A 133 -9.31 -33.19 16.53
CA ASN A 133 -9.69 -32.44 17.72
C ASN A 133 -10.59 -31.23 17.38
N ILE A 134 -10.31 -30.52 16.28
CA ILE A 134 -11.18 -29.43 15.79
C ILE A 134 -12.59 -29.98 15.50
N LEU A 135 -12.70 -31.09 14.77
CA LEU A 135 -13.97 -31.74 14.46
C LEU A 135 -14.73 -32.21 15.71
N ARG A 136 -14.03 -32.80 16.69
CA ARG A 136 -14.62 -33.23 17.96
C ARG A 136 -15.17 -32.03 18.75
N GLY A 137 -14.43 -30.92 18.80
CA GLY A 137 -14.86 -29.67 19.44
C GLY A 137 -16.12 -29.09 18.80
N VAL A 138 -16.17 -29.05 17.47
CA VAL A 138 -17.38 -28.64 16.73
C VAL A 138 -18.56 -29.55 17.08
N ARG A 139 -18.37 -30.88 17.11
CA ARG A 139 -19.43 -31.84 17.48
C ARG A 139 -19.99 -31.58 18.88
N SER A 140 -19.12 -31.29 19.87
CA SER A 140 -19.58 -31.03 21.25
C SER A 140 -20.48 -29.80 21.38
N HIS A 141 -20.32 -28.78 20.52
CA HIS A 141 -21.18 -27.59 20.54
C HIS A 141 -22.60 -27.84 20.00
N PHE A 142 -22.80 -28.85 19.14
CA PHE A 142 -24.12 -29.18 18.58
C PHE A 142 -24.86 -30.29 19.33
N SER A 143 -24.22 -30.89 20.35
CA SER A 143 -24.78 -32.00 21.13
C SER A 143 -25.34 -31.56 22.49
N ALA A 144 -25.35 -30.25 22.76
CA ALA A 144 -25.93 -29.61 23.94
C ALA A 144 -27.17 -28.81 23.52
#